data_AF-A0A662DV77-F1
#
_entry.id   AF-A0A662DV77-F1
#
_cell.length_a   1.000
_cell.length_b   1.000
_cell.length_c   1.000
_cell.angle_alpha   90.00
_cell.angle_beta   90.00
_cell.angle_gamma   90.00
#
_symmetry.space_group_name_H-M   'P 1'
#
loop_
_entity.id
_entity.type
_entity.pdbx_description
1 polymer ?
#
loop_
_entity_poly.entity_id
_entity_poly.type
_entity_poly.pdbx_seq_one_letter_code
_entity_poly.pdbx_strand_id
1 'polypeptide(L)'
;MAYSIYPMAVADITLQVVRKPVKYLRIKIRPPEGRVQLSVPLEMDDEAVRCAVLSRMDWIRKQRLRFATVPKSKHLEYVSGEKVRFQGREYELNVVEQNGRPCAKLREPGRIDLCVKPGSNPDTRLNVLNDWYRQELKSAIPPLMNKWQRIMGVRLNEWRIKR
;
A
#
# COMPACT_ATOMS: atom_id res chain seq x y z
N MET A 1 -27.65 4.32 9.87
CA MET A 1 -27.26 3.69 11.15
C MET A 1 -26.13 4.51 11.74
N ALA A 2 -26.38 5.27 12.81
CA ALA A 2 -25.37 6.10 13.46
C ALA A 2 -24.50 5.21 14.35
N TYR A 3 -23.20 5.16 14.08
CA TYR A 3 -22.23 4.51 14.97
C TYR A 3 -21.76 5.53 16.00
N SER A 4 -21.76 5.16 17.28
CA SER A 4 -21.16 5.99 18.32
C SER A 4 -19.64 5.84 18.28
N ILE A 5 -18.95 6.96 18.04
CA ILE A 5 -17.49 7.05 18.01
C ILE A 5 -17.06 8.02 19.09
N TYR A 6 -16.25 7.56 20.04
CA TYR A 6 -15.74 8.40 21.12
C TYR A 6 -14.31 8.00 21.51
N PRO A 7 -13.50 8.95 21.99
CA PRO A 7 -12.19 8.64 22.56
C PRO A 7 -12.34 8.02 23.95
N MET A 8 -11.47 7.06 24.27
CA MET A 8 -11.33 6.46 25.59
C MET A 8 -9.85 6.39 25.95
N ALA A 9 -9.49 6.88 27.13
CA ALA A 9 -8.15 6.74 27.68
C ALA A 9 -8.06 5.46 28.51
N VAL A 10 -7.04 4.64 28.25
CA VAL A 10 -6.72 3.45 29.04
C VAL A 10 -5.22 3.44 29.27
N ALA A 11 -4.79 3.58 30.52
CA ALA A 11 -3.38 3.73 30.90
C ALA A 11 -2.70 4.87 30.10
N ASP A 12 -1.62 4.57 29.37
CA ASP A 12 -0.81 5.51 28.60
C ASP A 12 -1.30 5.73 27.14
N ILE A 13 -2.44 5.16 26.76
CA ILE A 13 -2.93 5.22 25.37
C ILE A 13 -4.35 5.79 25.24
N THR A 14 -4.51 6.70 24.29
CA THR A 14 -5.82 7.19 23.85
C THR A 14 -6.30 6.37 22.65
N LEU A 15 -7.47 5.77 22.78
CA LEU A 15 -8.06 4.82 21.83
C LEU A 15 -9.35 5.40 21.28
N GLN A 16 -9.68 5.12 20.01
CA GLN A 16 -10.98 5.45 19.45
C GLN A 16 -11.90 4.23 19.53
N VAL A 17 -12.97 4.32 20.31
CA VAL A 17 -13.99 3.27 20.41
C VAL A 17 -15.06 3.51 19.37
N VAL A 18 -15.36 2.48 18.57
CA VAL A 18 -16.44 2.46 17.58
C VAL A 18 -17.39 1.33 17.94
N ARG A 19 -18.57 1.70 18.45
CA ARG A 19 -19.64 0.74 18.78
C ARG A 19 -20.40 0.38 17.51
N LYS A 20 -20.45 -0.91 17.18
CA LYS A 20 -21.12 -1.42 15.98
C LYS A 20 -21.57 -2.87 16.18
N PRO A 21 -22.53 -3.39 15.38
CA PRO A 21 -23.02 -4.76 15.53
C PRO A 21 -21.95 -5.77 15.07
N VAL A 22 -21.01 -6.09 15.96
CA VAL A 22 -19.96 -7.10 15.76
C VAL A 22 -20.00 -8.11 16.89
N LYS A 23 -19.67 -9.37 16.57
CA LYS A 23 -19.62 -10.47 17.53
C LYS A 23 -18.41 -10.40 18.49
N TYR A 24 -17.30 -9.80 18.05
CA TYR A 24 -16.04 -9.78 18.81
C TYR A 24 -15.43 -8.38 18.85
N LEU A 25 -14.78 -8.06 19.97
CA LEU A 25 -13.93 -6.88 20.10
C LEU A 25 -12.71 -7.03 19.20
N ARG A 26 -12.53 -6.09 18.27
CA ARG A 26 -11.37 -6.06 17.35
C ARG A 26 -10.54 -4.80 17.58
N ILE A 27 -9.22 -4.98 17.69
CA ILE A 27 -8.26 -3.89 17.80
C ILE A 27 -7.61 -3.68 16.44
N LYS A 28 -7.66 -2.45 15.92
CA LYS A 28 -7.00 -2.04 14.69
C LYS A 28 -6.01 -0.93 15.00
N ILE A 29 -4.79 -1.06 14.53
CA ILE A 29 -3.76 -0.03 14.65
C ILE A 29 -3.53 0.54 13.27
N ARG A 30 -3.86 1.82 13.08
CA ARG A 30 -3.74 2.51 11.79
C ARG A 30 -2.37 3.17 11.68
N PRO A 31 -1.57 2.85 10.64
CA PRO A 31 -0.44 3.69 10.24
C PRO A 31 -0.92 5.11 9.87
N PRO A 32 -0.07 6.15 9.93
CA PRO A 32 1.35 6.14 10.28
C PRO A 32 1.66 6.40 11.78
N GLU A 33 0.75 7.03 12.52
CA GLU A 33 0.96 7.42 13.93
C GLU A 33 0.67 6.28 14.93
N GLY A 34 0.23 5.12 14.44
CA GLY A 34 -0.17 4.00 15.28
C GLY A 34 -1.46 4.26 16.05
N ARG A 35 -2.41 5.03 15.47
CA ARG A 35 -3.72 5.30 16.07
C ARG A 35 -4.49 4.00 16.30
N VAL A 36 -4.89 3.75 17.52
CA VAL A 36 -5.59 2.53 17.91
C VAL A 36 -7.10 2.76 17.85
N GLN A 37 -7.79 1.91 17.10
CA GLN A 37 -9.24 1.91 16.94
C GLN A 37 -9.81 0.57 17.42
N LEU A 38 -10.80 0.64 18.29
CA LEU A 38 -11.52 -0.49 18.83
C LEU A 38 -12.88 -0.60 18.15
N SER A 39 -13.17 -1.77 17.62
CA SER A 39 -14.53 -2.14 17.21
C SER A 39 -15.16 -2.94 18.34
N VAL A 40 -16.19 -2.39 18.98
CA VAL A 40 -16.80 -2.96 20.18
C VAL A 40 -18.26 -3.36 19.90
N PRO A 41 -18.71 -4.55 20.35
CA PRO A 41 -20.13 -4.94 20.31
C PRO A 41 -21.02 -3.92 21.03
N LEU A 42 -22.26 -3.76 20.58
CA LEU A 42 -23.19 -2.78 21.17
C LEU A 42 -23.47 -3.05 22.66
N GLU A 43 -23.54 -4.32 23.04
CA GLU A 43 -23.92 -4.81 24.37
C GLU A 43 -22.74 -4.89 25.36
N MET A 44 -21.50 -4.71 24.90
CA MET A 44 -20.32 -4.80 25.76
C MET A 44 -20.15 -3.50 26.57
N ASP A 45 -19.95 -3.63 27.88
CA ASP A 45 -19.72 -2.51 28.80
C ASP A 45 -18.32 -1.92 28.65
N ASP A 46 -18.17 -0.64 29.02
CA ASP A 46 -16.90 0.07 28.92
C ASP A 46 -15.81 -0.52 29.84
N GLU A 47 -16.19 -1.14 30.96
CA GLU A 47 -15.22 -1.76 31.87
C GLU A 47 -14.64 -3.06 31.28
N ALA A 48 -15.47 -3.93 30.70
CA ALA A 48 -14.96 -5.07 29.95
C ALA A 48 -14.09 -4.65 28.75
N VAL A 49 -14.40 -3.53 28.10
CA VAL A 49 -13.54 -2.95 27.05
C VAL A 49 -12.17 -2.58 27.63
N ARG A 50 -12.11 -1.90 28.78
CA ARG A 50 -10.85 -1.55 29.45
C ARG A 50 -10.04 -2.79 29.80
N CYS A 51 -10.65 -3.80 30.43
CA CYS A 51 -9.97 -5.06 30.76
C CYS A 51 -9.43 -5.76 29.50
N ALA A 52 -10.22 -5.82 28.43
CA ALA A 52 -9.81 -6.42 27.17
C ALA A 52 -8.62 -5.69 26.53
N VAL A 53 -8.58 -4.36 26.64
CA VAL A 53 -7.45 -3.55 26.17
C VAL A 53 -6.20 -3.78 27.03
N LEU A 54 -6.34 -3.74 28.36
CA LEU A 54 -5.23 -3.96 29.29
C LEU A 54 -4.58 -5.34 29.08
N SER A 55 -5.39 -6.38 28.90
CA SER A 55 -4.89 -7.75 28.61
C SER A 55 -4.06 -7.85 27.32
N ARG A 56 -4.21 -6.89 26.39
CA ARG A 56 -3.51 -6.84 25.09
C ARG A 56 -2.53 -5.67 24.99
N MET A 57 -2.24 -5.00 26.11
CA MET A 57 -1.43 -3.77 26.12
C MET A 57 -0.04 -3.98 25.52
N ASP A 58 0.64 -5.07 25.88
CA ASP A 58 1.97 -5.38 25.35
C ASP A 58 1.96 -5.61 23.84
N TRP A 59 0.92 -6.26 23.33
CA TRP A 59 0.73 -6.42 21.89
C TRP A 59 0.50 -5.07 21.20
N ILE A 60 -0.32 -4.19 21.79
CA ILE A 60 -0.60 -2.85 21.26
C ILE A 60 0.70 -2.03 21.20
N ARG A 61 1.51 -2.03 22.27
CA ARG A 61 2.80 -1.32 22.32
C ARG A 61 3.77 -1.83 21.26
N LYS A 62 3.93 -3.16 21.14
CA LYS A 62 4.78 -3.77 20.10
C LYS A 62 4.35 -3.39 18.69
N GLN A 63 3.05 -3.40 18.42
CA GLN A 63 2.52 -3.03 17.11
C GLN A 63 2.70 -1.53 16.81
N ARG A 64 2.49 -0.64 17.81
CA ARG A 64 2.75 0.80 17.66
C ARG A 64 4.21 1.07 17.34
N LEU A 65 5.13 0.45 18.06
CA LEU A 65 6.57 0.59 17.81
C LEU A 65 6.94 0.11 16.40
N ARG A 66 6.39 -1.03 15.96
CA ARG A 66 6.61 -1.54 14.60
C ARG A 66 6.16 -0.52 13.54
N PHE A 67 5.03 0.15 13.72
CA PHE A 67 4.58 1.14 12.74
C PHE A 67 5.37 2.46 12.81
N ALA A 68 5.88 2.84 13.99
CA ALA A 68 6.77 3.98 14.14
C ALA A 68 8.13 3.75 13.45
N THR A 69 8.59 2.49 13.37
CA THR A 69 9.84 2.13 12.69
C THR A 69 9.70 1.85 11.21
N VAL A 70 8.47 1.70 10.68
CA VAL A 70 8.26 1.63 9.22
C VAL A 70 8.56 3.01 8.64
N PRO A 71 9.56 3.15 7.76
CA PRO A 71 9.82 4.39 7.07
C PRO A 71 8.53 4.82 6.38
N LYS A 72 8.09 6.07 6.61
CA LYS A 72 6.99 6.66 5.84
C LYS A 72 7.32 6.40 4.37
N SER A 73 6.37 5.84 3.63
CA SER A 73 6.53 5.70 2.18
C SER A 73 6.85 7.09 1.66
N LYS A 74 8.10 7.30 1.21
CA LYS A 74 8.50 8.58 0.62
C LYS A 74 7.54 8.83 -0.53
N HIS A 75 6.94 10.00 -0.56
CA HIS A 75 6.25 10.45 -1.76
C HIS A 75 7.35 10.58 -2.82
N LEU A 76 7.31 9.72 -3.84
CA LEU A 76 8.27 9.78 -4.93
C LEU A 76 7.90 10.97 -5.81
N GLU A 77 8.87 11.85 -6.07
CA GLU A 77 8.67 12.98 -6.99
C GLU A 77 8.98 12.58 -8.44
N TYR A 78 9.44 11.33 -8.65
CA TYR A 78 9.83 10.77 -9.93
C TYR A 78 10.86 11.66 -10.62
N VAL A 79 11.90 12.03 -9.88
CA VAL A 79 13.06 12.81 -10.37
C VAL A 79 14.26 11.90 -10.61
N SER A 80 15.23 12.37 -11.39
CA SER A 80 16.47 11.64 -11.63
C SER A 80 17.20 11.32 -10.32
N GLY A 81 17.70 10.09 -10.17
CA GLY A 81 18.37 9.60 -8.98
C GLY A 81 17.45 8.93 -7.94
N GLU A 82 16.13 9.05 -8.09
CA GLU A 82 15.20 8.28 -7.25
C GLU A 82 15.23 6.79 -7.59
N LYS A 83 15.02 5.95 -6.58
CA LYS A 83 14.94 4.50 -6.77
C LYS A 83 13.48 4.07 -6.91
N VAL A 84 13.18 3.47 -8.05
CA VAL A 84 11.88 2.84 -8.34
C VAL A 84 12.05 1.32 -8.35
N ARG A 85 10.98 0.58 -8.03
CA ARG A 85 11.01 -0.89 -8.03
C ARG A 85 10.37 -1.44 -9.29
N PHE A 86 11.04 -2.39 -9.93
CA PHE A 86 10.52 -3.15 -11.06
C PHE A 86 10.89 -4.63 -10.89
N GLN A 87 9.90 -5.52 -11.01
CA GLN A 87 10.07 -6.98 -10.85
C GLN A 87 10.87 -7.41 -9.60
N GLY A 88 10.67 -6.69 -8.49
CA GLY A 88 11.35 -6.98 -7.21
C GLY A 88 12.79 -6.47 -7.08
N ARG A 89 13.31 -5.75 -8.08
CA ARG A 89 14.64 -5.11 -8.05
C ARG A 89 14.50 -3.59 -8.01
N GLU A 90 15.48 -2.92 -7.40
CA GLU A 90 15.57 -1.46 -7.37
C GLU A 90 16.32 -0.96 -8.61
N TYR A 91 15.76 0.05 -9.27
CA TYR A 91 16.32 0.71 -10.43
C TYR A 91 16.40 2.20 -10.17
N GLU A 92 17.48 2.83 -10.62
CA GLU A 92 17.62 4.28 -10.58
C GLU A 92 16.83 4.91 -11.73
N LEU A 93 15.98 5.89 -11.41
CA LEU A 93 15.22 6.64 -12.39
C LEU A 93 16.12 7.71 -13.02
N ASN A 94 16.09 7.81 -14.34
CA ASN A 94 16.78 8.86 -15.10
C ASN A 94 15.75 9.60 -15.96
N VAL A 95 15.36 10.80 -15.54
CA VAL A 95 14.39 11.62 -16.27
C VAL A 95 15.11 12.36 -17.39
N VAL A 96 14.71 12.07 -18.63
CA VAL A 96 15.24 12.70 -19.84
C VAL A 96 14.16 13.61 -20.41
N GLU A 97 14.39 14.92 -20.33
CA GLU A 97 13.49 15.90 -20.91
C GLU A 97 13.69 15.98 -22.42
N GLN A 98 12.65 15.68 -23.19
CA GLN A 98 12.67 15.71 -24.65
C GLN A 98 11.31 16.12 -25.22
N ASN A 99 11.32 16.80 -26.37
CA ASN A 99 10.09 17.20 -27.08
C ASN A 99 9.40 16.05 -27.85
N GLY A 100 9.71 14.80 -27.51
CA GLY A 100 9.18 13.60 -28.16
C GLY A 100 8.00 12.95 -27.42
N ARG A 101 7.60 11.76 -27.90
CA ARG A 101 6.59 10.93 -27.22
C ARG A 101 7.13 10.48 -25.85
N PRO A 102 6.35 10.62 -24.76
CA PRO A 102 6.77 10.11 -23.47
C PRO A 102 6.94 8.58 -23.51
N CYS A 103 8.00 8.08 -22.90
CA CYS A 103 8.27 6.66 -22.83
C CYS A 103 9.17 6.35 -21.63
N ALA A 104 9.11 5.11 -21.14
CA ALA A 104 10.09 4.58 -20.22
C ALA A 104 10.83 3.41 -20.88
N LYS A 105 12.13 3.29 -20.59
CA LYS A 105 12.98 2.22 -21.12
C LYS A 105 13.87 1.69 -20.01
N LEU A 106 13.90 0.37 -19.86
CA LEU A 106 14.88 -0.29 -19.01
C LEU A 106 16.26 -0.16 -19.67
N ARG A 107 17.22 0.39 -18.93
CA ARG A 107 18.63 0.45 -19.30
C ARG A 107 19.43 -0.42 -18.36
N GLU A 108 20.18 -1.33 -18.94
CA GLU A 108 21.14 -2.11 -18.17
C GLU A 108 22.47 -1.35 -18.06
N PRO A 109 23.13 -1.40 -16.89
CA PRO A 109 22.69 -2.05 -15.66
C PRO A 109 21.85 -1.12 -14.76
N GLY A 110 20.67 -1.59 -14.34
CA GLY A 110 19.97 -1.06 -13.15
C GLY A 110 19.34 0.33 -13.25
N ARG A 111 19.01 0.83 -14.44
CA ARG A 111 18.41 2.16 -14.62
C ARG A 111 17.11 2.10 -15.45
N ILE A 112 16.21 3.05 -15.21
CA ILE A 112 15.04 3.28 -16.06
C ILE A 112 15.12 4.70 -16.60
N ASP A 113 15.28 4.84 -17.92
CA ASP A 113 15.19 6.13 -18.60
C ASP A 113 13.71 6.47 -18.75
N LEU A 114 13.29 7.57 -18.15
CA LEU A 114 11.95 8.13 -18.26
C LEU A 114 12.00 9.37 -19.15
N CYS A 115 11.65 9.21 -20.42
CA CYS A 115 11.55 10.29 -21.37
C CYS A 115 10.22 11.03 -21.21
N VAL A 116 10.27 12.33 -20.91
CA VAL A 116 9.09 13.17 -20.69
C VAL A 116 9.26 14.55 -21.33
N LYS A 117 8.15 15.27 -21.50
CA LYS A 117 8.22 16.66 -21.96
C LYS A 117 8.89 17.55 -20.89
N PRO A 118 9.62 18.60 -21.30
CA PRO A 118 10.18 19.59 -20.38
C PRO A 118 9.12 20.16 -19.45
N GLY A 119 9.42 20.27 -18.15
CA GLY A 119 8.49 20.84 -17.17
C GLY A 119 7.31 19.92 -16.79
N SER A 120 7.38 18.63 -17.11
CA SER A 120 6.37 17.65 -16.68
C SER A 120 6.28 17.56 -15.15
N ASN A 121 5.07 17.49 -14.62
CA ASN A 121 4.81 17.30 -13.19
C ASN A 121 5.00 15.83 -12.74
N PRO A 122 5.15 15.56 -11.43
CA PRO A 122 5.33 14.21 -10.90
C PRO A 122 4.21 13.23 -11.30
N ASP A 123 2.95 13.68 -11.36
CA ASP A 123 1.82 12.85 -11.77
C ASP A 123 1.94 12.37 -13.23
N THR A 124 2.39 13.25 -14.13
CA THR A 124 2.62 12.90 -15.53
C THR A 124 3.74 11.88 -15.65
N ARG A 125 4.84 12.09 -14.92
CA ARG A 125 5.97 11.15 -14.88
C ARG A 125 5.55 9.77 -14.39
N LEU A 126 4.76 9.74 -13.31
CA LEU A 126 4.17 8.52 -12.77
C LEU A 126 3.25 7.82 -13.78
N ASN A 127 2.42 8.56 -14.52
CA ASN A 127 1.54 7.97 -15.53
C ASN A 127 2.34 7.31 -16.66
N VAL A 128 3.40 7.97 -17.15
CA VAL A 128 4.29 7.41 -18.18
C VAL A 128 4.98 6.14 -17.68
N LEU A 129 5.46 6.15 -16.43
CA LEU A 129 6.09 4.98 -15.81
C LEU A 129 5.08 3.83 -15.62
N ASN A 130 3.86 4.12 -15.20
CA ASN A 130 2.78 3.13 -15.05
C ASN A 130 2.37 2.51 -16.39
N ASP A 131 2.31 3.30 -17.46
CA ASP A 131 2.02 2.79 -18.79
C ASP A 131 3.12 1.87 -19.29
N TRP A 132 4.38 2.20 -19.01
CA TRP A 132 5.50 1.29 -19.26
C TRP A 132 5.40 0.00 -18.44
N TYR A 133 5.12 0.06 -17.13
CA TYR A 133 4.89 -1.13 -16.32
C TYR A 133 3.78 -2.03 -16.87
N ARG A 134 2.70 -1.45 -17.40
CA ARG A 134 1.64 -2.22 -18.05
C ARG A 134 2.11 -2.90 -19.31
N GLN A 135 2.95 -2.25 -20.11
CA GLN A 135 3.51 -2.87 -21.31
C GLN A 135 4.40 -4.05 -20.96
N GLU A 136 5.28 -3.90 -19.96
CA GLU A 136 6.12 -4.99 -19.45
C GLU A 136 5.28 -6.17 -18.92
N LEU A 137 4.22 -5.88 -18.16
CA LEU A 137 3.29 -6.91 -17.69
C LEU A 137 2.55 -7.60 -18.85
N LYS A 138 2.11 -6.85 -19.87
CA LYS A 138 1.45 -7.44 -21.05
C LYS A 138 2.36 -8.41 -21.79
N SER A 139 3.66 -8.17 -21.79
CA SER A 139 4.65 -9.07 -22.38
C SER A 139 4.94 -10.28 -21.49
N ALA A 140 4.98 -10.10 -20.16
CA ALA A 140 5.32 -11.16 -19.21
C ALA A 140 4.16 -12.12 -18.88
N ILE A 141 2.91 -11.65 -18.95
CA ILE A 141 1.72 -12.43 -18.57
C ILE A 141 1.44 -13.63 -19.50
N PRO A 142 1.47 -13.50 -20.85
CA PRO A 142 1.14 -14.61 -21.76
C PRO A 142 1.94 -15.91 -21.52
N PRO A 143 3.28 -15.89 -21.36
CA PRO A 143 4.03 -17.12 -21.09
C PRO A 143 3.66 -17.73 -19.72
N LEU A 144 3.39 -16.90 -18.71
CA LEU A 144 2.95 -17.36 -17.39
C LEU A 144 1.54 -17.98 -17.47
N MET A 145 0.62 -17.38 -18.21
CA MET A 145 -0.71 -17.94 -18.44
C MET A 145 -0.64 -19.32 -19.08
N ASN A 146 0.14 -19.46 -20.15
CA ASN A 146 0.28 -20.75 -20.84
C ASN A 146 0.80 -21.85 -19.90
N LYS A 147 1.79 -21.52 -19.06
CA LYS A 147 2.32 -22.44 -18.05
C LYS A 147 1.24 -22.87 -17.06
N TRP A 148 0.52 -21.93 -16.47
CA TRP A 148 -0.43 -22.23 -15.39
C TRP A 148 -1.73 -22.85 -15.88
N GLN A 149 -2.21 -22.48 -17.07
CA GLN A 149 -3.34 -23.16 -17.71
C GLN A 149 -3.08 -24.65 -17.87
N ARG A 150 -1.87 -25.02 -18.34
CA ARG A 150 -1.48 -26.43 -18.50
C ARG A 150 -1.43 -27.17 -17.17
N ILE A 151 -0.86 -26.57 -16.13
CA ILE A 151 -0.73 -27.19 -14.81
C ILE A 151 -2.09 -27.36 -14.13
N MET A 152 -2.97 -26.35 -14.25
CA MET A 152 -4.29 -26.37 -13.59
C MET A 152 -5.39 -27.05 -14.44
N GLY A 153 -5.11 -27.38 -15.70
CA GLY A 153 -6.10 -27.97 -16.60
C GLY A 153 -7.26 -27.04 -16.98
N VAL A 154 -7.06 -25.72 -16.91
CA VAL A 154 -8.09 -24.70 -17.19
C VAL A 154 -7.77 -23.90 -18.44
N ARG A 155 -8.80 -23.41 -19.14
CA ARG A 155 -8.66 -22.43 -20.24
C ARG A 155 -9.10 -21.05 -19.75
N LEU A 156 -8.27 -20.03 -20.00
CA LEU A 156 -8.63 -18.63 -19.71
C LEU A 156 -9.48 -18.09 -20.84
N ASN A 157 -10.65 -17.54 -20.50
CA ASN A 157 -11.53 -16.88 -21.46
C ASN A 157 -11.12 -15.42 -21.68
N GLU A 158 -10.66 -14.74 -20.63
CA GLU A 158 -10.25 -13.34 -20.68
C GLU A 158 -9.22 -13.04 -19.58
N TRP A 159 -8.33 -12.09 -19.85
CA TRP A 159 -7.49 -11.48 -18.82
C TRP A 159 -7.38 -9.96 -19.06
N ARG A 160 -7.29 -9.20 -17.98
CA ARG A 160 -7.15 -7.73 -18.02
C ARG A 160 -6.19 -7.26 -16.94
N ILE A 161 -5.40 -6.23 -17.23
CA ILE A 161 -4.59 -5.52 -16.23
C ILE A 161 -5.43 -4.38 -15.68
N LYS A 162 -5.74 -4.41 -14.39
CA LYS A 162 -6.43 -3.31 -13.69
C LYS A 162 -5.43 -2.33 -13.06
N ARG A 163 -5.87 -1.08 -12.90
CA ARG A 163 -5.15 -0.03 -12.19
C ARG A 163 -5.28 -0.20 -10.69
#